data_AF-A0A7C7KJB8-F1
#
_entry.id   AF-A0A7C7KJB8-F1
#
_cell.length_a   1.000
_cell.length_b   1.000
_cell.length_c   1.000
_cell.angle_alpha   90.00
_cell.angle_beta   90.00
_cell.angle_gamma   90.00
#
_symmetry.space_group_name_H-M   'P 1'
#
loop_
_entity.id
_entity.type
_entity.pdbx_description
1 polymer ?
#
loop_
_entity_poly.entity_id
_entity_poly.type
_entity_poly.pdbx_seq_one_letter_code
_entity_poly.pdbx_strand_id
1 'polypeptide(L)'
;MGIEKIAVLGAGQMGNGIAQVAACAGYSVVMIDIKQEYVEAGLAAIEKSLARLVAKERMTQTDADEALALVSVSTEKSAAADADLVVEAIPEIPELKFSVFAELDAICKPEAILASNTSSISINEIAAATNRPDKVIGMHFMNPVAIMRLVEIINGSETSEAVTAAVVEASERMGKTALACNDSPGFVSNRILCPMINEVLAHSDAAPGDWIELYNTTSEEIDLGGWFLSDDNVDLTKFQIPPNTILPGGGHLVFNQRDHFGHLNNPRARIPFGLSELGDEVIL
;
A
#
# COMPACT_ATOMS: atom_id res chain seq x y z
N MET A 1 5.72 -7.39 -22.79
CA MET A 1 6.63 -8.23 -21.98
C MET A 1 5.73 -9.26 -21.33
N GLY A 2 5.91 -10.56 -21.62
CA GLY A 2 4.95 -11.58 -21.16
C GLY A 2 5.32 -12.06 -19.76
N ILE A 3 4.41 -11.94 -18.80
CA ILE A 3 4.55 -12.56 -17.48
C ILE A 3 3.88 -13.93 -17.55
N GLU A 4 4.61 -15.00 -17.20
CA GLU A 4 4.06 -16.35 -17.10
C GLU A 4 4.43 -17.01 -15.77
N LYS A 5 5.58 -16.64 -15.18
CA LYS A 5 6.09 -17.15 -13.90
C LYS A 5 6.08 -16.06 -12.85
N ILE A 6 5.42 -16.32 -11.72
CA ILE A 6 5.31 -15.39 -10.59
C ILE A 6 5.94 -16.01 -9.34
N ALA A 7 6.83 -15.28 -8.69
CA ALA A 7 7.28 -15.62 -7.34
C ALA A 7 6.53 -14.76 -6.32
N VAL A 8 6.01 -15.36 -5.25
CA VAL A 8 5.38 -14.63 -4.15
C VAL A 8 6.23 -14.82 -2.90
N LEU A 9 6.77 -13.74 -2.37
CA LEU A 9 7.61 -13.78 -1.17
C LEU A 9 6.78 -13.47 0.07
N GLY A 10 6.71 -14.42 0.99
CA GLY A 10 5.80 -14.46 2.13
C GLY A 10 4.61 -15.39 1.84
N ALA A 11 4.32 -16.30 2.79
CA ALA A 11 3.21 -17.26 2.72
C ALA A 11 2.06 -16.93 3.71
N GLY A 12 2.15 -15.77 4.37
CA GLY A 12 1.10 -15.23 5.23
C GLY A 12 -0.19 -14.88 4.47
N GLN A 13 -1.13 -14.21 5.15
CA GLN A 13 -2.48 -13.95 4.61
C GLN A 13 -2.48 -13.29 3.22
N MET A 14 -1.63 -12.28 3.01
CA MET A 14 -1.55 -11.61 1.71
C MET A 14 -0.87 -12.50 0.67
N GLY A 15 0.28 -13.08 1.02
CA GLY A 15 1.05 -13.92 0.11
C GLY A 15 0.29 -15.13 -0.42
N ASN A 16 -0.38 -15.90 0.45
CA ASN A 16 -1.18 -17.04 -0.01
C ASN A 16 -2.39 -16.61 -0.85
N GLY A 17 -2.99 -15.46 -0.56
CA GLY A 17 -4.07 -14.89 -1.36
C GLY A 17 -3.61 -14.46 -2.75
N ILE A 18 -2.44 -13.82 -2.84
CA ILE A 18 -1.81 -13.40 -4.11
C ILE A 18 -1.44 -14.63 -4.94
N ALA A 19 -0.79 -15.63 -4.32
CA ALA A 19 -0.44 -16.87 -4.98
C ALA A 19 -1.68 -17.59 -5.53
N GLN A 20 -2.78 -17.64 -4.75
CA GLN A 20 -4.05 -18.22 -5.20
C GLN A 20 -4.60 -17.51 -6.44
N VAL A 21 -4.73 -16.18 -6.41
CA VAL A 21 -5.35 -15.45 -7.55
C VAL A 21 -4.47 -15.48 -8.80
N ALA A 22 -3.14 -15.49 -8.63
CA ALA A 22 -2.21 -15.70 -9.73
C ALA A 22 -2.37 -17.09 -10.36
N ALA A 23 -2.41 -18.15 -9.54
CA ALA A 23 -2.56 -19.51 -10.04
C ALA A 23 -3.93 -19.74 -10.72
N CYS A 24 -5.02 -19.16 -10.19
CA CYS A 24 -6.34 -19.20 -10.82
C CYS A 24 -6.39 -18.49 -12.18
N ALA A 25 -5.42 -17.60 -12.45
CA ALA A 25 -5.27 -16.89 -13.73
C ALA A 25 -4.38 -17.63 -14.73
N GLY A 26 -3.88 -18.82 -14.35
CA GLY A 26 -3.03 -19.67 -15.17
C GLY A 26 -1.53 -19.35 -15.09
N TYR A 27 -1.08 -18.56 -14.11
CA TYR A 27 0.36 -18.33 -13.90
C TYR A 27 1.00 -19.51 -13.17
N SER A 28 2.25 -19.83 -13.52
CA SER A 28 3.08 -20.71 -12.69
C SER A 28 3.59 -19.93 -11.48
N VAL A 29 3.31 -20.41 -10.27
CA VAL A 29 3.60 -19.69 -9.04
C VAL A 29 4.60 -20.46 -8.17
N VAL A 30 5.58 -19.75 -7.62
CA VAL A 30 6.38 -20.24 -6.50
C VAL A 30 6.18 -19.35 -5.28
N MET A 31 5.66 -19.93 -4.19
CA MET A 31 5.49 -19.24 -2.92
C MET A 31 6.68 -19.52 -2.01
N ILE A 32 7.33 -18.47 -1.53
CA ILE A 32 8.61 -18.55 -0.84
C ILE A 32 8.45 -17.97 0.57
N ASP A 33 8.90 -18.68 1.61
CA ASP A 33 8.94 -18.17 2.98
C ASP A 33 10.16 -18.73 3.72
N ILE A 34 10.53 -18.14 4.86
CA ILE A 34 11.78 -18.46 5.58
C ILE A 34 11.77 -19.84 6.25
N LYS A 35 10.62 -20.51 6.32
CA LYS A 35 10.49 -21.83 6.94
C LYS A 35 9.45 -22.69 6.21
N GLN A 36 9.71 -23.99 6.22
CA GLN A 36 8.82 -24.99 5.66
C GLN A 36 7.40 -24.93 6.25
N GLU A 37 7.29 -24.72 7.57
CA GLU A 37 5.99 -24.60 8.26
C GLU A 37 5.11 -23.45 7.73
N TYR A 38 5.72 -22.36 7.26
CA TYR A 38 4.98 -21.20 6.74
C TYR A 38 4.46 -21.44 5.34
N VAL A 39 5.28 -22.01 4.44
CA VAL A 39 4.83 -22.33 3.09
C VAL A 39 3.78 -23.44 3.07
N GLU A 40 3.89 -24.43 3.96
CA GLU A 40 2.87 -25.48 4.13
C GLU A 40 1.54 -24.89 4.65
N ALA A 41 1.60 -24.00 5.63
CA ALA A 41 0.42 -23.30 6.13
C ALA A 41 -0.22 -22.42 5.05
N GLY A 42 0.59 -21.74 4.23
CA GLY A 42 0.12 -20.96 3.08
C GLY A 42 -0.59 -21.84 2.05
N LEU A 43 0.01 -22.98 1.68
CA LEU A 43 -0.58 -23.92 0.72
C LEU A 43 -1.92 -24.48 1.23
N ALA A 44 -1.97 -24.88 2.50
CA ALA A 44 -3.22 -25.34 3.14
C ALA A 44 -4.30 -24.23 3.18
N ALA A 45 -3.90 -22.97 3.32
CA ALA A 45 -4.83 -21.84 3.25
C ALA A 45 -5.40 -21.64 1.84
N ILE A 46 -4.59 -21.84 0.79
CA ILE A 46 -5.02 -21.82 -0.61
C ILE A 46 -6.03 -22.95 -0.85
N GLU A 47 -5.70 -24.19 -0.48
CA GLU A 47 -6.59 -25.35 -0.62
C GLU A 47 -7.96 -25.11 0.04
N LYS A 48 -7.94 -24.62 1.29
CA LYS A 48 -9.17 -24.30 2.03
C LYS A 48 -9.98 -23.19 1.36
N SER A 49 -9.31 -22.18 0.82
CA SER A 49 -9.95 -21.06 0.14
C SER A 49 -10.61 -21.51 -1.17
N LEU A 50 -9.90 -22.31 -1.99
CA LEU A 50 -10.42 -22.90 -3.22
C LEU A 50 -11.60 -23.83 -2.94
N ALA A 51 -11.50 -24.73 -1.97
CA ALA A 51 -12.59 -25.61 -1.55
C ALA A 51 -13.85 -24.82 -1.15
N ARG A 52 -13.68 -23.67 -0.49
CA ARG A 52 -14.79 -22.77 -0.15
C ARG A 52 -15.40 -22.08 -1.38
N LEU A 53 -14.63 -21.78 -2.41
CA LEU A 53 -15.14 -21.24 -3.68
C LEU A 53 -15.93 -22.30 -4.45
N VAL A 54 -15.44 -23.55 -4.49
CA VAL A 54 -16.13 -24.70 -5.08
C VAL A 54 -17.45 -24.99 -4.35
N ALA A 55 -17.43 -25.03 -3.02
CA ALA A 55 -18.64 -25.24 -2.21
C ALA A 55 -19.69 -24.13 -2.37
N LYS A 56 -19.28 -22.94 -2.83
CA LYS A 56 -20.17 -21.81 -3.15
C LYS A 56 -20.53 -21.74 -4.64
N GLU A 57 -20.16 -22.75 -5.43
CA GLU A 57 -20.40 -22.82 -6.88
C GLU A 57 -19.82 -21.62 -7.65
N ARG A 58 -18.76 -20.98 -7.12
CA ARG A 58 -18.09 -19.84 -7.78
C ARG A 58 -16.92 -20.28 -8.67
N MET A 59 -16.58 -21.57 -8.65
CA MET A 59 -15.49 -22.21 -9.37
C MET A 59 -15.76 -23.73 -9.43
N THR A 60 -15.30 -24.43 -10.46
CA THR A 60 -15.42 -25.90 -10.52
C THR A 60 -14.31 -26.59 -9.75
N GLN A 61 -14.49 -27.87 -9.39
CA GLN A 61 -13.41 -28.65 -8.75
C GLN A 61 -12.20 -28.80 -9.69
N THR A 62 -12.43 -28.99 -10.99
CA THR A 62 -11.37 -29.09 -11.98
C THR A 62 -10.52 -27.82 -12.02
N ASP A 63 -11.16 -26.64 -12.09
CA ASP A 63 -10.42 -25.36 -12.12
C ASP A 63 -9.61 -25.15 -10.83
N ALA A 64 -10.16 -25.56 -9.68
CA ALA A 64 -9.46 -25.48 -8.40
C ALA A 64 -8.23 -26.40 -8.35
N ASP A 65 -8.35 -27.63 -8.85
CA ASP A 65 -7.26 -28.60 -8.91
C ASP A 65 -6.16 -28.13 -9.90
N GLU A 66 -6.55 -27.59 -11.05
CA GLU A 66 -5.63 -27.00 -12.03
C GLU A 66 -4.87 -25.80 -11.47
N ALA A 67 -5.57 -24.89 -10.77
CA ALA A 67 -4.93 -23.76 -10.11
C ALA A 67 -3.93 -24.22 -9.03
N LEU A 68 -4.32 -25.18 -8.19
CA LEU A 68 -3.43 -25.68 -7.14
C LEU A 68 -2.17 -26.34 -7.72
N ALA A 69 -2.29 -27.05 -8.84
CA ALA A 69 -1.17 -27.69 -9.52
C ALA A 69 -0.12 -26.70 -10.07
N LEU A 70 -0.48 -25.43 -10.24
CA LEU A 70 0.43 -24.36 -10.65
C LEU A 70 1.22 -23.76 -9.49
N VAL A 71 0.87 -24.05 -8.23
CA VAL A 71 1.54 -23.52 -7.04
C VAL A 71 2.60 -24.50 -6.55
N SER A 72 3.84 -24.03 -6.54
CA SER A 72 4.98 -24.68 -5.89
C SER A 72 5.42 -23.88 -4.67
N VAL A 73 6.21 -24.49 -3.78
CA VAL A 73 6.73 -23.84 -2.58
C VAL A 73 8.24 -23.99 -2.47
N SER A 74 8.90 -23.03 -1.81
CA SER A 74 10.34 -23.08 -1.53
C SER A 74 10.67 -22.34 -0.23
N THR A 75 11.74 -22.73 0.45
CA THR A 75 12.32 -21.94 1.55
C THR A 75 13.49 -21.07 1.11
N GLU A 76 13.94 -21.24 -0.14
CA GLU A 76 15.09 -20.55 -0.70
C GLU A 76 14.64 -19.45 -1.66
N LYS A 77 15.12 -18.22 -1.44
CA LYS A 77 14.84 -17.07 -2.32
C LYS A 77 15.35 -17.26 -3.74
N SER A 78 16.36 -18.11 -3.94
CA SER A 78 16.88 -18.46 -5.27
C SER A 78 15.83 -19.09 -6.18
N ALA A 79 14.71 -19.60 -5.63
CA ALA A 79 13.58 -20.08 -6.43
C ALA A 79 12.89 -18.96 -7.25
N ALA A 80 13.11 -17.68 -6.89
CA ALA A 80 12.61 -16.54 -7.67
C ALA A 80 13.45 -16.23 -8.92
N ALA A 81 14.60 -16.88 -9.13
CA ALA A 81 15.57 -16.52 -10.17
C ALA A 81 14.98 -16.47 -11.60
N ASP A 82 14.04 -17.36 -11.90
CA ASP A 82 13.40 -17.49 -13.23
C ASP A 82 12.01 -16.81 -13.31
N ALA A 83 11.57 -16.14 -12.25
CA ALA A 83 10.28 -15.43 -12.26
C ALA A 83 10.32 -14.21 -13.19
N ASP A 84 9.22 -13.96 -13.89
CA ASP A 84 9.01 -12.74 -14.68
C ASP A 84 8.55 -11.58 -13.79
N LEU A 85 7.77 -11.91 -12.75
CA LEU A 85 7.26 -11.00 -11.74
C LEU A 85 7.46 -11.60 -10.35
N VAL A 86 8.07 -10.83 -9.44
CA VAL A 86 8.14 -11.14 -8.02
C VAL A 86 7.17 -10.22 -7.28
N VAL A 87 6.30 -10.77 -6.42
CA VAL A 87 5.41 -9.98 -5.55
C VAL A 87 5.80 -10.23 -4.09
N GLU A 88 6.34 -9.21 -3.46
CA GLU A 88 6.79 -9.23 -2.08
C GLU A 88 5.63 -8.89 -1.12
N ALA A 89 5.36 -9.77 -0.15
CA ALA A 89 4.29 -9.68 0.85
C ALA A 89 4.76 -10.14 2.24
N ILE A 90 5.96 -9.73 2.64
CA ILE A 90 6.61 -9.96 3.94
C ILE A 90 6.17 -8.88 4.96
N PRO A 91 6.57 -8.99 6.25
CA PRO A 91 6.26 -8.00 7.27
C PRO A 91 6.64 -6.56 6.87
N GLU A 92 5.84 -5.60 7.34
CA GLU A 92 5.97 -4.18 7.03
C GLU A 92 7.10 -3.51 7.82
N ILE A 93 8.34 -3.96 7.59
CA ILE A 93 9.55 -3.46 8.23
C ILE A 93 10.47 -2.93 7.11
N PRO A 94 10.74 -1.60 7.04
CA PRO A 94 11.49 -1.00 5.93
C PRO A 94 12.85 -1.64 5.68
N GLU A 95 13.66 -1.83 6.71
CA GLU A 95 15.02 -2.39 6.59
C GLU A 95 15.00 -3.84 6.07
N LEU A 96 13.95 -4.59 6.42
CA LEU A 96 13.76 -5.95 5.93
C LEU A 96 13.40 -5.93 4.44
N LYS A 97 12.49 -5.06 4.01
CA LYS A 97 12.12 -4.95 2.59
C LYS A 97 13.30 -4.48 1.75
N PHE A 98 14.03 -3.46 2.18
CA PHE A 98 15.19 -2.95 1.44
C PHE A 98 16.26 -4.03 1.25
N SER A 99 16.58 -4.79 2.31
CA SER A 99 17.55 -5.88 2.21
C SER A 99 17.07 -7.01 1.29
N VAL A 100 15.78 -7.38 1.38
CA VAL A 100 15.17 -8.38 0.51
C VAL A 100 15.14 -7.95 -0.96
N PHE A 101 14.81 -6.70 -1.26
CA PHE A 101 14.81 -6.20 -2.64
C PHE A 101 16.21 -6.16 -3.24
N ALA A 102 17.24 -5.81 -2.45
CA ALA A 102 18.64 -5.91 -2.88
C ALA A 102 19.06 -7.36 -3.18
N GLU A 103 18.63 -8.33 -2.35
CA GLU A 103 18.87 -9.75 -2.61
C GLU A 103 18.15 -10.25 -3.86
N LEU A 104 16.88 -9.86 -4.05
CA LEU A 104 16.09 -10.23 -5.22
C LEU A 104 16.66 -9.63 -6.51
N ASP A 105 17.19 -8.40 -6.47
CA ASP A 105 17.90 -7.78 -7.59
C ASP A 105 19.13 -8.60 -8.02
N ALA A 106 19.85 -9.20 -7.08
CA ALA A 106 20.99 -10.06 -7.39
C ALA A 106 20.57 -11.46 -7.89
N ILE A 107 19.43 -11.99 -7.43
CA ILE A 107 18.96 -13.35 -7.72
C ILE A 107 18.20 -13.41 -9.05
N CYS A 108 17.32 -12.45 -9.30
CA CYS A 108 16.37 -12.51 -10.40
C CYS A 108 17.03 -12.11 -11.72
N LYS A 109 16.60 -12.73 -12.81
CA LYS A 109 17.00 -12.36 -14.17
C LYS A 109 16.81 -10.85 -14.43
N PRO A 110 17.66 -10.22 -15.28
CA PRO A 110 17.69 -8.76 -15.47
C PRO A 110 16.34 -8.13 -15.89
N GLU A 111 15.51 -8.91 -16.57
CA GLU A 111 14.19 -8.54 -17.06
C GLU A 111 13.06 -8.70 -16.04
N ALA A 112 13.31 -9.35 -14.89
CA ALA A 112 12.29 -9.57 -13.88
C ALA A 112 11.82 -8.28 -13.23
N ILE A 113 10.51 -8.16 -13.05
CA ILE A 113 9.83 -7.06 -12.34
C ILE A 113 9.78 -7.41 -10.85
N LEU A 114 10.17 -6.46 -9.99
CA LEU A 114 10.08 -6.61 -8.54
C LEU A 114 8.97 -5.72 -7.99
N ALA A 115 7.88 -6.33 -7.55
CA ALA A 115 6.72 -5.64 -7.01
C ALA A 115 6.61 -5.80 -5.49
N SER A 116 6.24 -4.74 -4.77
CA SER A 116 5.91 -4.80 -3.33
C SER A 116 4.41 -4.65 -3.10
N ASN A 117 3.84 -5.48 -2.22
CA ASN A 117 2.47 -5.36 -1.69
C ASN A 117 2.41 -4.43 -0.46
N THR A 118 3.47 -3.67 -0.15
CA THR A 118 3.47 -2.67 0.93
C THR A 118 2.24 -1.74 0.85
N SER A 119 1.77 -1.27 2.00
CA SER A 119 0.63 -0.34 2.11
C SER A 119 1.04 1.06 2.58
N SER A 120 2.29 1.24 2.99
CA SER A 120 2.78 2.47 3.60
C SER A 120 4.23 2.85 3.29
N ILE A 121 5.07 1.90 2.84
CA ILE A 121 6.49 2.16 2.55
C ILE A 121 6.61 2.70 1.12
N SER A 122 7.43 3.73 0.94
CA SER A 122 7.64 4.36 -0.35
C SER A 122 8.25 3.38 -1.35
N ILE A 123 7.64 3.31 -2.54
CA ILE A 123 8.19 2.53 -3.66
C ILE A 123 9.53 3.10 -4.13
N ASN A 124 9.71 4.42 -4.05
CA ASN A 124 11.01 5.05 -4.35
C ASN A 124 12.11 4.58 -3.40
N GLU A 125 11.83 4.48 -2.10
CA GLU A 125 12.81 4.00 -1.12
C GLU A 125 13.16 2.53 -1.34
N ILE A 126 12.17 1.69 -1.66
CA ILE A 126 12.38 0.28 -2.02
C ILE A 126 13.23 0.18 -3.30
N ALA A 127 12.90 0.98 -4.33
CA ALA A 127 13.62 0.98 -5.61
C ALA A 127 15.09 1.39 -5.45
N ALA A 128 15.37 2.37 -4.58
CA ALA A 128 16.72 2.84 -4.28
C ALA A 128 17.64 1.77 -3.64
N ALA A 129 17.07 0.69 -3.09
CA ALA A 129 17.83 -0.46 -2.60
C ALA A 129 18.28 -1.44 -3.71
N THR A 130 17.93 -1.17 -4.97
CA THR A 130 18.21 -2.04 -6.13
C THR A 130 19.03 -1.32 -7.21
N ASN A 131 19.59 -2.08 -8.15
CA ASN A 131 20.21 -1.56 -9.37
C ASN A 131 19.25 -1.56 -10.58
N ARG A 132 17.94 -1.78 -10.35
CA ARG A 132 16.89 -1.84 -11.38
C ARG A 132 15.65 -0.99 -11.03
N PRO A 133 15.81 0.27 -10.60
CA PRO A 133 14.67 1.07 -10.15
C PRO A 133 13.58 1.23 -11.22
N ASP A 134 13.95 1.11 -12.51
CA ASP A 134 13.02 1.09 -13.65
C ASP A 134 12.07 -0.13 -13.72
N LYS A 135 12.38 -1.18 -12.95
CA LYS A 135 11.64 -2.45 -12.83
C LYS A 135 11.12 -2.73 -11.42
N VAL A 136 11.17 -1.74 -10.54
CA VAL A 136 10.53 -1.81 -9.21
C VAL A 136 9.19 -1.08 -9.26
N ILE A 137 8.15 -1.67 -8.66
CA ILE A 137 6.79 -1.13 -8.67
C ILE A 137 6.02 -1.53 -7.40
N GLY A 138 4.99 -0.79 -7.03
CA GLY A 138 4.00 -1.25 -6.05
C GLY A 138 2.87 -2.03 -6.72
N MET A 139 2.45 -3.12 -6.09
CA MET A 139 1.30 -3.93 -6.50
C MET A 139 0.49 -4.28 -5.25
N HIS A 140 -0.27 -3.29 -4.76
CA HIS A 140 -0.95 -3.36 -3.48
C HIS A 140 -2.33 -4.00 -3.63
N PHE A 141 -2.45 -5.23 -3.14
CA PHE A 141 -3.69 -6.00 -3.09
C PHE A 141 -4.48 -5.69 -1.83
N MET A 142 -5.81 -5.66 -1.95
CA MET A 142 -6.71 -5.45 -0.82
C MET A 142 -7.08 -6.78 -0.14
N ASN A 143 -7.12 -6.80 1.20
CA ASN A 143 -7.53 -7.97 1.98
C ASN A 143 -9.07 -8.05 2.09
N PRO A 144 -9.74 -9.20 1.85
CA PRO A 144 -9.19 -10.48 1.37
C PRO A 144 -8.92 -10.53 -0.14
N VAL A 145 -7.71 -10.96 -0.51
CA VAL A 145 -7.21 -10.92 -1.90
C VAL A 145 -8.13 -11.66 -2.87
N ALA A 146 -8.66 -12.83 -2.53
CA ALA A 146 -9.55 -13.59 -3.42
C ALA A 146 -10.93 -12.93 -3.66
N ILE A 147 -11.31 -11.93 -2.86
CA ILE A 147 -12.63 -11.30 -2.90
C ILE A 147 -12.55 -9.86 -3.42
N MET A 148 -11.56 -9.10 -2.96
CA MET A 148 -11.40 -7.71 -3.34
C MET A 148 -10.93 -7.60 -4.79
N ARG A 149 -11.56 -6.68 -5.54
CA ARG A 149 -11.26 -6.49 -6.97
C ARG A 149 -10.12 -5.51 -7.21
N LEU A 150 -10.01 -4.47 -6.38
CA LEU A 150 -9.02 -3.41 -6.55
C LEU A 150 -7.60 -3.94 -6.27
N VAL A 151 -6.68 -3.58 -7.15
CA VAL A 151 -5.23 -3.62 -6.91
C VAL A 151 -4.67 -2.27 -7.34
N GLU A 152 -3.92 -1.63 -6.47
CA GLU A 152 -3.23 -0.38 -6.78
C GLU A 152 -1.86 -0.69 -7.40
N ILE A 153 -1.57 -0.09 -8.55
CA ILE A 153 -0.32 -0.22 -9.27
C ILE A 153 0.46 1.09 -9.09
N ILE A 154 1.44 1.07 -8.19
CA ILE A 154 2.11 2.29 -7.71
C ILE A 154 3.45 2.46 -8.41
N ASN A 155 3.55 3.48 -9.26
CA ASN A 155 4.81 3.81 -9.94
C ASN A 155 5.73 4.58 -8.99
N GLY A 156 6.95 4.07 -8.82
CA GLY A 156 8.07 4.89 -8.38
C GLY A 156 8.46 5.90 -9.46
N SER A 157 9.31 6.86 -9.09
CA SER A 157 9.77 7.94 -9.97
C SER A 157 10.52 7.45 -11.21
N GLU A 158 11.19 6.30 -11.12
CA GLU A 158 11.94 5.69 -12.23
C GLU A 158 11.21 4.52 -12.89
N THR A 159 10.07 4.05 -12.35
CA THR A 159 9.34 2.89 -12.89
C THR A 159 8.98 3.13 -14.35
N SER A 160 9.39 2.20 -15.22
CA SER A 160 9.14 2.34 -16.66
C SER A 160 7.69 2.07 -17.03
N GLU A 161 7.17 2.77 -18.04
CA GLU A 161 5.81 2.57 -18.55
C GLU A 161 5.55 1.13 -19.01
N ALA A 162 6.58 0.45 -19.52
CA ALA A 162 6.50 -0.95 -19.94
C ALA A 162 6.24 -1.89 -18.74
N VAL A 163 6.83 -1.59 -17.58
CA VAL A 163 6.62 -2.33 -16.34
C VAL A 163 5.21 -2.06 -15.80
N THR A 164 4.78 -0.80 -15.78
CA THR A 164 3.40 -0.44 -15.40
C THR A 164 2.38 -1.19 -16.26
N ALA A 165 2.56 -1.18 -17.60
CA ALA A 165 1.67 -1.86 -18.52
C ALA A 165 1.64 -3.39 -18.30
N ALA A 166 2.80 -4.02 -18.09
CA ALA A 166 2.87 -5.45 -17.84
C ALA A 166 2.18 -5.85 -16.53
N VAL A 167 2.34 -5.08 -15.45
CA VAL A 167 1.71 -5.37 -14.16
C VAL A 167 0.20 -5.08 -14.19
N VAL A 168 -0.25 -4.06 -14.92
CA VAL A 168 -1.67 -3.81 -15.18
C VAL A 168 -2.30 -5.00 -15.90
N GLU A 169 -1.71 -5.43 -17.02
CA GLU A 169 -2.18 -6.60 -17.77
C GLU A 169 -2.20 -7.85 -16.89
N ALA A 170 -1.15 -8.06 -16.09
CA ALA A 170 -1.08 -9.20 -15.19
C ALA A 170 -2.20 -9.20 -14.15
N SER A 171 -2.49 -8.03 -13.57
CA SER A 171 -3.56 -7.84 -12.58
C SER A 171 -4.94 -8.06 -13.20
N GLU A 172 -5.19 -7.52 -14.40
CA GLU A 172 -6.45 -7.71 -15.11
C GLU A 172 -6.68 -9.18 -15.48
N ARG A 173 -5.62 -9.90 -15.90
CA ARG A 173 -5.67 -11.35 -16.12
C ARG A 173 -5.99 -12.12 -14.82
N MET A 174 -5.59 -11.62 -13.65
CA MET A 174 -6.02 -12.14 -12.33
C MET A 174 -7.47 -11.78 -11.95
N GLY A 175 -8.24 -11.17 -12.86
CA GLY A 175 -9.60 -10.72 -12.60
C GLY A 175 -9.68 -9.52 -11.65
N LYS A 176 -8.58 -8.75 -11.53
CA LYS A 176 -8.51 -7.53 -10.74
C LYS A 176 -8.85 -6.30 -11.57
N THR A 177 -9.21 -5.24 -10.88
CA THR A 177 -9.31 -3.89 -11.42
C THR A 177 -8.05 -3.15 -11.01
N ALA A 178 -7.14 -2.96 -11.97
CA ALA A 178 -5.90 -2.25 -11.74
C ALA A 178 -6.15 -0.74 -11.73
N LEU A 179 -5.65 -0.05 -10.70
CA LEU A 179 -5.64 1.41 -10.63
C LEU A 179 -4.19 1.90 -10.55
N ALA A 180 -3.69 2.51 -11.61
CA ALA A 180 -2.35 3.07 -11.62
C ALA A 180 -2.30 4.43 -10.90
N CYS A 181 -1.29 4.62 -10.05
CA CYS A 181 -1.01 5.87 -9.37
C CYS A 181 0.51 6.06 -9.19
N ASN A 182 0.92 7.25 -8.76
CA ASN A 182 2.31 7.52 -8.41
C ASN A 182 2.53 7.33 -6.91
N ASP A 183 3.76 6.98 -6.54
CA ASP A 183 4.18 6.85 -5.16
C ASP A 183 3.96 8.14 -4.37
N SER A 184 3.21 8.02 -3.28
CA SER A 184 2.81 9.08 -2.37
C SER A 184 2.32 8.43 -1.07
N PRO A 185 2.47 9.07 0.10
CA PRO A 185 1.97 8.53 1.36
C PRO A 185 0.49 8.11 1.26
N GLY A 186 0.20 6.85 1.62
CA GLY A 186 -1.15 6.28 1.59
C GLY A 186 -1.71 5.96 0.19
N PHE A 187 -0.90 6.08 -0.87
CA PHE A 187 -1.28 5.83 -2.26
C PHE A 187 -2.59 6.54 -2.64
N VAL A 188 -3.64 5.79 -3.01
CA VAL A 188 -4.97 6.33 -3.30
C VAL A 188 -5.96 5.94 -2.21
N SER A 189 -6.11 4.65 -1.93
CA SER A 189 -7.16 4.13 -1.06
C SER A 189 -6.97 4.58 0.38
N ASN A 190 -5.77 4.37 0.95
CA ASN A 190 -5.51 4.79 2.33
C ASN A 190 -5.54 6.32 2.45
N ARG A 191 -5.07 7.04 1.42
CA ARG A 191 -5.09 8.51 1.38
C ARG A 191 -6.51 9.07 1.38
N ILE A 192 -7.42 8.51 0.58
CA ILE A 192 -8.82 8.93 0.54
C ILE A 192 -9.58 8.44 1.77
N LEU A 193 -9.13 7.40 2.48
CA LEU A 193 -9.75 6.90 3.71
C LEU A 193 -9.26 7.62 4.98
N CYS A 194 -8.46 8.66 4.84
CA CYS A 194 -8.07 9.55 5.92
C CYS A 194 -8.84 10.89 5.82
N PRO A 195 -8.96 11.62 6.94
CA PRO A 195 -9.36 13.02 6.92
C PRO A 195 -8.49 13.80 5.94
N MET A 196 -9.12 14.64 5.12
CA MET A 196 -8.43 15.48 4.15
C MET A 196 -8.59 16.95 4.52
N ILE A 197 -7.59 17.76 4.18
CA ILE A 197 -7.78 19.21 4.14
C ILE A 197 -8.75 19.51 3.00
N ASN A 198 -9.92 20.07 3.33
CA ASN A 198 -10.98 20.38 2.39
C ASN A 198 -10.86 21.81 1.86
N GLU A 199 -10.65 22.76 2.75
CA GLU A 199 -10.60 24.19 2.41
C GLU A 199 -9.60 24.90 3.34
N VAL A 200 -8.96 25.95 2.82
CA VAL A 200 -8.04 26.80 3.57
C VAL A 200 -8.34 28.25 3.26
N LEU A 201 -8.53 29.06 4.30
CA LEU A 201 -8.51 30.52 4.20
C LEU A 201 -7.27 31.03 4.92
N ALA A 202 -6.39 31.66 4.17
CA ALA A 202 -5.21 32.34 4.70
C ALA A 202 -5.37 33.87 4.57
N HIS A 203 -4.79 34.59 5.51
CA HIS A 203 -4.68 36.04 5.54
C HIS A 203 -6.03 36.78 5.48
N SER A 204 -6.96 36.40 6.35
CA SER A 204 -8.26 37.08 6.47
C SER A 204 -8.26 38.13 7.58
N ASP A 205 -8.45 39.39 7.21
CA ASP A 205 -8.73 40.50 8.16
C ASP A 205 -10.12 40.36 8.83
N ALA A 206 -10.99 39.52 8.28
CA ALA A 206 -12.30 39.22 8.82
C ALA A 206 -12.25 38.02 9.78
N ALA A 207 -12.96 38.13 10.91
CA ALA A 207 -13.13 37.04 11.85
C ALA A 207 -13.75 35.79 11.16
N PRO A 208 -13.27 34.56 11.44
CA PRO A 208 -12.38 34.19 12.57
C PRO A 208 -10.88 34.37 12.32
N GLY A 209 -10.46 34.97 11.20
CA GLY A 209 -9.06 34.98 10.75
C GLY A 209 -8.79 33.79 9.84
N ASP A 210 -7.54 33.32 9.81
CA ASP A 210 -7.17 32.12 9.06
C ASP A 210 -7.87 30.88 9.61
N TRP A 211 -8.22 29.97 8.70
CA TRP A 211 -8.80 28.69 9.07
C TRP A 211 -8.47 27.59 8.08
N ILE A 212 -8.46 26.36 8.59
CA ILE A 212 -8.35 25.12 7.83
C ILE A 212 -9.60 24.29 8.16
N GLU A 213 -10.27 23.81 7.14
CA GLU A 213 -11.33 22.82 7.27
C GLU A 213 -10.79 21.43 6.92
N LEU A 214 -11.02 20.47 7.81
CA LEU A 214 -10.83 19.06 7.54
C LEU A 214 -12.17 18.40 7.20
N TYR A 215 -12.16 17.49 6.24
CA TYR A 215 -13.30 16.67 5.86
C TYR A 215 -12.98 15.19 6.05
N ASN A 216 -13.90 14.46 6.70
CA ASN A 216 -13.82 13.01 6.82
C ASN A 216 -14.64 12.37 5.72
N THR A 217 -13.93 11.75 4.78
CA THR A 217 -14.45 11.01 3.62
C THR A 217 -15.03 9.64 3.99
N THR A 218 -14.79 9.15 5.21
CA THR A 218 -15.25 7.83 5.68
C THR A 218 -16.62 7.94 6.35
N SER A 219 -17.28 6.79 6.59
CA SER A 219 -18.56 6.74 7.31
C SER A 219 -18.41 6.71 8.83
N GLU A 220 -17.20 6.49 9.35
CA GLU A 220 -16.94 6.32 10.78
C GLU A 220 -16.34 7.61 11.37
N GLU A 221 -16.53 7.83 12.66
CA GLU A 221 -15.86 8.93 13.36
C GLU A 221 -14.36 8.65 13.53
N ILE A 222 -13.55 9.71 13.45
CA ILE A 222 -12.09 9.64 13.58
C ILE A 222 -11.67 10.55 14.74
N ASP A 223 -10.92 10.00 15.70
CA ASP A 223 -10.25 10.80 16.74
C ASP A 223 -8.94 11.36 16.18
N LEU A 224 -8.93 12.65 15.91
CA LEU A 224 -7.77 13.41 15.46
C LEU A 224 -6.83 13.79 16.62
N GLY A 225 -7.20 13.44 17.86
CA GLY A 225 -6.43 13.79 19.04
C GLY A 225 -4.97 13.36 18.93
N GLY A 226 -4.06 14.34 19.00
CA GLY A 226 -2.62 14.11 18.93
C GLY A 226 -2.02 14.09 17.52
N TRP A 227 -2.84 14.21 16.46
CA TRP A 227 -2.36 14.42 15.09
C TRP A 227 -1.73 15.81 14.96
N PHE A 228 -1.05 16.07 13.86
CA PHE A 228 -0.35 17.33 13.63
C PHE A 228 -0.86 18.03 12.38
N LEU A 229 -0.95 19.35 12.45
CA LEU A 229 -0.98 20.22 11.29
C LEU A 229 0.39 20.91 11.19
N SER A 230 0.84 21.17 9.97
CA SER A 230 2.01 22.01 9.73
C SER A 230 1.87 22.86 8.48
N ASP A 231 2.51 24.01 8.51
CA ASP A 231 2.76 24.91 7.38
C ASP A 231 4.24 24.85 6.93
N ASP A 232 5.03 23.93 7.49
CA ASP A 232 6.47 23.81 7.32
C ASP A 232 6.84 22.41 6.79
N ASN A 233 7.48 22.36 5.63
CA ASN A 233 7.92 21.13 4.96
C ASN A 233 9.10 20.42 5.65
N VAL A 234 9.67 21.01 6.71
CA VAL A 234 10.75 20.44 7.53
C VAL A 234 10.22 20.03 8.90
N ASP A 235 9.45 20.89 9.58
CA ASP A 235 8.81 20.56 10.86
C ASP A 235 7.36 20.15 10.66
N LEU A 236 7.11 18.87 10.43
CA LEU A 236 5.77 18.31 10.24
C LEU A 236 4.95 18.20 11.54
N THR A 237 5.48 18.67 12.68
CA THR A 237 4.88 18.45 14.02
C THR A 237 4.51 19.74 14.76
N LYS A 238 4.40 20.84 14.03
CA LYS A 238 4.27 22.20 14.55
C LYS A 238 3.01 22.44 15.39
N PHE A 239 1.84 22.00 14.91
CA PHE A 239 0.55 22.25 15.55
C PHE A 239 -0.13 20.94 15.94
N GLN A 240 -0.01 20.52 17.19
CA GLN A 240 -0.67 19.30 17.66
C GLN A 240 -2.16 19.51 17.91
N ILE A 241 -3.02 18.72 17.26
CA ILE A 241 -4.47 18.71 17.47
C ILE A 241 -4.78 18.25 18.91
N PRO A 242 -5.63 18.97 19.66
CA PRO A 242 -5.98 18.62 21.04
C PRO A 242 -6.53 17.19 21.20
N PRO A 243 -6.25 16.50 22.33
CA PRO A 243 -6.82 15.19 22.59
C PRO A 243 -8.35 15.17 22.60
N ASN A 244 -8.95 14.05 22.17
CA ASN A 244 -10.41 13.86 22.04
C ASN A 244 -11.07 14.81 21.03
N THR A 245 -10.35 15.14 19.96
CA THR A 245 -10.92 15.95 18.86
C THR A 245 -11.54 15.00 17.85
N ILE A 246 -12.86 14.85 17.93
CA ILE A 246 -13.60 13.90 17.09
C ILE A 246 -14.07 14.57 15.80
N LEU A 247 -13.71 13.99 14.66
CA LEU A 247 -14.22 14.34 13.34
C LEU A 247 -15.26 13.29 12.90
N PRO A 248 -16.55 13.63 12.85
CA PRO A 248 -17.61 12.70 12.47
C PRO A 248 -17.45 12.14 11.06
N GLY A 249 -17.93 10.91 10.81
CA GLY A 249 -18.00 10.34 9.46
C GLY A 249 -18.83 11.20 8.50
N GLY A 250 -18.30 11.49 7.31
CA GLY A 250 -18.90 12.43 6.35
C GLY A 250 -18.97 13.88 6.85
N GLY A 251 -18.32 14.20 7.96
CA GLY A 251 -18.39 15.49 8.63
C GLY A 251 -17.20 16.40 8.32
N HIS A 252 -17.32 17.65 8.77
CA HIS A 252 -16.29 18.67 8.67
C HIS A 252 -15.85 19.12 10.06
N LEU A 253 -14.60 19.52 10.21
CA LEU A 253 -14.07 20.19 11.39
C LEU A 253 -13.22 21.37 10.96
N VAL A 254 -13.48 22.55 11.51
CA VAL A 254 -12.75 23.77 11.20
C VAL A 254 -11.86 24.14 12.37
N PHE A 255 -10.57 24.33 12.09
CA PHE A 255 -9.62 24.98 12.99
C PHE A 255 -9.33 26.39 12.51
N ASN A 256 -9.25 27.35 13.42
CA ASN A 256 -8.96 28.75 13.12
C ASN A 256 -7.92 29.33 14.10
N GLN A 257 -7.50 30.57 13.86
CA GLN A 257 -6.50 31.27 14.68
C GLN A 257 -6.82 31.35 16.19
N ARG A 258 -8.09 31.16 16.59
CA ARG A 258 -8.50 31.18 18.00
C ARG A 258 -8.38 29.83 18.68
N ASP A 259 -8.25 28.76 17.90
CA ASP A 259 -8.06 27.42 18.44
C ASP A 259 -6.67 27.29 19.06
N HIS A 260 -6.56 26.36 20.01
CA HIS A 260 -5.32 26.14 20.75
C HIS A 260 -4.72 24.82 20.35
N PHE A 261 -3.53 24.88 19.77
CA PHE A 261 -2.74 23.71 19.41
C PHE A 261 -1.66 23.44 20.44
N GLY A 262 -1.36 22.15 20.65
CA GLY A 262 -0.20 21.71 21.39
C GLY A 262 1.07 21.71 20.53
N HIS A 263 2.15 21.18 21.09
CA HIS A 263 3.42 20.95 20.39
C HIS A 263 3.94 19.57 20.77
N LEU A 264 4.66 18.87 19.87
CA LEU A 264 5.20 17.53 20.14
C LEU A 264 5.95 17.46 21.49
N ASN A 265 6.88 18.41 21.72
CA ASN A 265 7.69 18.47 22.94
C ASN A 265 6.98 19.10 24.15
N ASN A 266 5.79 19.69 23.95
CA ASN A 266 4.97 20.27 25.01
C ASN A 266 3.49 20.27 24.61
N PRO A 267 2.78 19.14 24.76
CA PRO A 267 1.37 19.02 24.33
C PRO A 267 0.42 19.98 25.05
N ARG A 268 0.84 20.58 26.17
CA ARG A 268 0.07 21.58 26.93
C ARG A 268 0.38 23.02 26.51
N ALA A 269 1.35 23.22 25.61
CA ALA A 269 1.59 24.53 25.01
C ALA A 269 0.30 25.02 24.33
N ARG A 270 0.14 26.34 24.25
CA ARG A 270 -0.87 26.97 23.41
C ARG A 270 -0.15 27.67 22.29
N ILE A 271 0.06 26.94 21.20
CA ILE A 271 0.63 27.49 19.98
C ILE A 271 -0.51 28.17 19.22
N PRO A 272 -0.42 29.49 18.96
CA PRO A 272 -1.36 30.18 18.10
C PRO A 272 -1.18 29.67 16.67
N PHE A 273 -2.29 29.34 16.03
CA PHE A 273 -2.31 28.99 14.61
C PHE A 273 -2.39 30.26 13.76
N GLY A 274 -1.67 30.28 12.64
CA GLY A 274 -1.71 31.37 11.66
C GLY A 274 -0.88 30.98 10.44
N LEU A 275 -1.37 31.38 9.26
CA LEU A 275 -0.73 31.12 7.97
C LEU A 275 -0.06 32.41 7.46
N SER A 276 1.02 32.26 6.70
CA SER A 276 1.78 33.34 6.08
C SER A 276 0.97 34.12 5.05
N GLU A 277 1.23 35.42 4.95
CA GLU A 277 0.63 36.33 3.96
C GLU A 277 1.03 36.00 2.51
N LEU A 278 2.08 35.19 2.32
CA LEU A 278 2.55 34.75 0.99
C LEU A 278 1.91 33.43 0.52
N GLY A 279 1.05 32.83 1.36
CA GLY A 279 0.51 31.49 1.18
C GLY A 279 1.47 30.42 1.68
N ASP A 280 0.94 29.47 2.46
CA ASP A 280 1.68 28.31 2.95
C ASP A 280 1.08 27.01 2.41
N GLU A 281 1.93 26.00 2.26
CA GLU A 281 1.47 24.62 2.09
C GLU A 281 0.96 24.12 3.44
N VAL A 282 -0.24 23.53 3.47
CA VAL A 282 -0.81 22.97 4.70
C VAL A 282 -0.71 21.46 4.64
N ILE A 283 -0.13 20.88 5.68
CA ILE A 283 0.13 19.45 5.83
C ILE A 283 -0.67 18.95 7.05
N LEU A 284 -1.35 17.82 6.88
CA LEU A 284 -2.03 17.05 7.92
C LEU A 284 -1.35 15.68 8.07
#